data_AF-A0A962SBR8-F1
#
_entry.id   AF-A0A962SBR8-F1
#
_cell.length_a   1.000
_cell.length_b   1.000
_cell.length_c   1.000
_cell.angle_alpha   90.00
_cell.angle_beta   90.00
_cell.angle_gamma   90.00
#
_symmetry.space_group_name_H-M   'P 1'
#
loop_
_entity.id
_entity.type
_entity.pdbx_description
1 polymer ?
#
loop_
_entity_poly.entity_id
_entity_poly.type
_entity_poly.pdbx_seq_one_letter_code
_entity_poly.pdbx_strand_id
1 'polypeptide(L)' 'MNVDKIVLAFAGAVVLVSVLLAVYVNINFLWLTGFVGLNLFQSAFTGFCPLASILAKMGFNAGCAFDSGQQKA' A
#
# COMPACT_ATOMS: atom_id res chain seq x y z
N MET A 1 -8.98 -4.15 13.23
CA MET A 1 -7.60 -4.20 12.71
C MET A 1 -7.41 -2.94 11.87
N ASN A 2 -6.45 -2.08 12.22
CA ASN A 2 -6.26 -0.79 11.55
C ASN A 2 -5.92 -1.02 10.06
N VAL A 3 -6.68 -0.40 9.16
CA VAL A 3 -6.42 -0.44 7.71
C VAL A 3 -4.97 -0.02 7.39
N ASP A 4 -4.44 0.91 8.17
CA ASP A 4 -3.10 1.49 8.06
C ASP A 4 -2.00 0.47 8.27
N LYS A 5 -2.17 -0.41 9.26
CA LYS A 5 -1.27 -1.53 9.53
C LYS A 5 -1.35 -2.58 8.42
N ILE A 6 -2.53 -2.80 7.86
CA ILE A 6 -2.74 -3.74 6.76
C ILE A 6 -2.08 -3.20 5.48
N VAL A 7 -2.24 -1.91 5.18
CA VAL A 7 -1.61 -1.27 4.02
C VAL A 7 -0.08 -1.29 4.15
N LEU A 8 0.48 -0.97 5.33
CA LEU A 8 1.93 -1.05 5.55
C LEU A 8 2.46 -2.47 5.40
N ALA A 9 1.78 -3.45 6.00
CA ALA A 9 2.18 -4.85 5.92
C ALA A 9 2.07 -5.40 4.49
N PHE A 10 1.01 -5.03 3.77
CA PHE A 10 0.80 -5.41 2.39
C PHE A 10 1.85 -4.79 1.46
N ALA A 11 2.16 -3.51 1.64
CA ALA A 11 3.20 -2.83 0.87
C ALA A 11 4.58 -3.50 1.07
N GLY A 12 4.95 -3.76 2.33
CA GLY A 12 6.20 -4.45 2.64
C GLY A 12 6.25 -5.89 2.09
N ALA A 13 5.14 -6.63 2.19
CA ALA A 13 5.03 -7.98 1.65
C ALA A 13 5.16 -7.99 0.12
N VAL A 14 4.48 -7.08 -0.58
CA VAL A 14 4.57 -6.95 -2.04
C VAL A 14 6.00 -6.63 -2.46
N VAL A 15 6.70 -5.73 -1.77
CA VAL A 15 8.10 -5.40 -2.09
C VAL A 15 9.01 -6.61 -1.87
N LEU A 16 8.90 -7.32 -0.74
CA LEU A 16 9.72 -8.51 -0.46
C LEU A 16 9.48 -9.63 -1.48
N VAL A 17 8.22 -9.93 -1.78
CA VAL A 17 7.85 -10.96 -2.77
C VAL A 17 8.34 -10.57 -4.15
N SER A 18 8.16 -9.31 -4.55
CA SER A 18 8.63 -8.82 -5.84
C SER A 18 10.14 -8.84 -5.98
N VAL A 19 10.90 -8.50 -4.94
CA VAL A 19 12.37 -8.55 -4.98
C VAL A 19 12.83 -10.01 -5.11
N LEU A 20 12.25 -10.93 -4.35
CA LEU A 20 12.54 -12.36 -4.52
C LEU A 20 12.24 -12.80 -5.96
N LEU A 21 11.06 -12.47 -6.48
CA LEU A 21 10.65 -12.90 -7.80
C LEU A 21 11.45 -12.24 -8.93
N ALA A 22 11.91 -11.00 -8.74
CA ALA A 22 12.79 -10.31 -9.68
C ALA A 22 14.16 -11.00 -9.81
N VAL A 23 14.67 -11.56 -8.71
CA VAL A 23 15.92 -12.35 -8.71
C VAL A 23 15.74 -13.73 -9.32
N TYR A 24 14.61 -14.39 -9.06
CA TYR A 24 14.37 -15.78 -9.52
C TYR A 24 13.75 -15.91 -10.92
N VAL A 25 13.03 -14.89 -11.41
CA VAL A 25 12.28 -14.97 -12.67
C VAL A 25 12.78 -13.93 -13.68
N ASN A 26 12.61 -12.64 -13.41
CA ASN A 26 12.98 -11.58 -14.33
C ASN A 26 12.96 -10.19 -13.67
N ILE A 27 13.98 -9.37 -13.94
CA ILE A 27 14.13 -8.00 -13.41
C ILE A 27 12.93 -7.09 -13.74
N ASN A 28 12.18 -7.38 -14.81
CA ASN A 28 11.00 -6.60 -15.21
C ASN A 28 9.87 -6.56 -14.14
N PHE A 29 9.87 -7.47 -13.15
CA PHE A 29 8.92 -7.41 -12.02
C PHE A 29 9.12 -6.18 -11.12
N LEU A 30 10.30 -5.56 -11.15
CA LEU A 30 10.55 -4.29 -10.45
C LEU A 30 9.72 -3.14 -11.02
N TRP A 31 9.34 -3.18 -12.30
CA TRP A 31 8.49 -2.15 -12.89
C TRP A 31 7.09 -2.16 -12.26
N LEU A 32 6.50 -3.35 -12.10
CA LEU A 32 5.21 -3.53 -11.42
C LEU A 32 5.27 -3.05 -9.96
N THR A 33 6.38 -3.38 -9.29
CA THR A 33 6.65 -2.99 -7.89
C THR A 33 6.83 -1.48 -7.76
N GLY A 34 7.55 -0.87 -8.70
CA GLY A 34 7.74 0.57 -8.77
C GLY A 34 6.42 1.30 -9.03
N PHE A 35 5.55 0.75 -9.89
CA PHE A 35 4.23 1.31 -10.14
C PHE A 35 3.34 1.28 -8.89
N VAL A 36 3.30 0.15 -8.17
CA VAL A 36 2.58 0.03 -6.89
C VAL A 36 3.18 0.96 -5.84
N GLY A 37 4.51 1.02 -5.75
CA GLY A 37 5.23 1.92 -4.85
C GLY A 37 4.98 3.39 -5.14
N LEU A 38 4.92 3.80 -6.41
CA LEU A 38 4.61 5.16 -6.83
C LEU A 38 3.17 5.55 -6.46
N ASN A 39 2.22 4.62 -6.62
CA ASN A 39 0.84 4.82 -6.20
C ASN A 39 0.72 5.00 -4.69
N LEU A 40 1.42 4.17 -3.88
CA LEU A 40 1.48 4.37 -2.43
C LEU A 40 2.22 5.64 -2.03
N PHE A 41 3.27 6.01 -2.76
CA PHE A 41 4.02 7.25 -2.52
C PHE A 41 3.11 8.45 -2.77
N GLN A 42 2.35 8.46 -3.86
CA GLN A 42 1.31 9.47 -4.06
C GLN A 42 0.31 9.48 -2.91
N SER A 43 -0.20 8.33 -2.46
CA SER A 43 -1.12 8.27 -1.32
C SER A 43 -0.55 8.94 -0.06
N ALA A 44 0.75 8.73 0.23
CA ALA A 44 1.41 9.34 1.39
C ALA A 44 1.37 10.89 1.36
N PHE A 45 1.36 11.50 0.17
CA PHE A 45 1.25 12.96 0.00
C PHE A 45 -0.17 13.45 -0.22
N THR A 46 -1.02 12.70 -0.94
CA THR A 46 -2.35 13.17 -1.38
C THR A 46 -3.52 12.67 -0.55
N GLY A 47 -3.33 11.74 0.38
CA GLY A 47 -4.45 11.20 1.15
C GLY A 47 -5.13 9.98 0.52
N PHE A 48 -4.83 9.70 -0.76
CA PHE A 48 -5.66 8.86 -1.61
C PHE A 48 -5.02 7.49 -1.83
N CYS A 49 -5.30 6.53 -0.94
CA CYS A 49 -4.88 5.15 -1.12
C CYS A 49 -6.03 4.30 -1.68
N PRO A 50 -5.98 3.82 -2.94
CA PRO A 50 -7.05 2.99 -3.51
C PRO A 50 -7.26 1.70 -2.71
N LEU A 51 -6.18 1.13 -2.14
CA LEU A 51 -6.25 -0.03 -1.26
C LEU A 51 -7.02 0.29 0.03
N ALA A 52 -6.76 1.46 0.63
CA ALA A 52 -7.50 1.91 1.80
C ALA A 52 -8.98 2.19 1.47
N SER A 53 -9.28 2.79 0.31
CA SER A 53 -10.66 2.97 -0.17
C SER A 53 -11.39 1.64 -0.36
N ILE A 54 -10.74 0.62 -0.91
CA ILE A 54 -11.31 -0.72 -1.11
C ILE A 54 -11.57 -1.41 0.25
N LEU A 55 -10.63 -1.29 1.20
CA LEU A 55 -10.78 -1.86 2.55
C LEU A 55 -11.84 -1.12 3.39
N ALA A 56 -11.94 0.20 3.25
CA ALA A 56 -12.99 1.00 3.86
C ALA A 56 -14.38 0.61 3.31
N LYS A 57 -14.48 0.37 2.00
CA LYS A 57 -15.70 -0.10 1.34
C LYS A 57 -16.09 -1.55 1.72
N MET A 58 -15.13 -2.35 2.19
CA MET A 58 -15.35 -3.67 2.78
C MET A 58 -15.68 -3.65 4.29
N GLY A 59 -15.81 -2.47 4.90
CA GLY A 59 -16.27 -2.34 6.29
C GLY A 59 -15.16 -2.38 7.35
N PHE A 60 -13.89 -2.27 6.96
CA PHE A 60 -12.79 -2.14 7.91
C PHE A 60 -12.61 -0.67 8.33
N ASN A 61 -12.68 -0.41 9.64
CA ASN A 61 -12.41 0.92 10.21
C ASN A 61 -10.90 1.21 10.12
N ALA A 62 -10.52 2.23 9.35
CA ALA A 62 -9.18 2.80 9.41
C ALA A 62 -8.99 3.42 10.80
N GLY A 63 -7.84 3.18 11.40
CA GLY A 63 -7.64 3.53 12.80
C GLY A 63 -6.50 4.53 12.98
N CYS A 64 -6.40 5.03 14.20
CA CYS A 64 -5.67 6.24 14.59
C CYS A 64 -4.12 6.18 14.47
N ALA A 65 -3.55 5.38 13.58
CA ALA A 65 -2.10 5.43 13.30
C ALA A 65 -1.70 6.59 12.36
N PHE A 66 -2.67 7.22 11.68
CA PHE A 66 -2.51 8.51 10.99
C PHE A 66 -3.29 9.60 11.72
N ASP A 67 -2.84 9.97 12.92
CA ASP A 67 -3.44 11.05 13.73
C ASP A 67 -3.24 12.46 13.14
N SER A 68 -2.91 12.62 11.85
CA SER A 68 -2.79 13.97 11.26
C SER A 68 -2.97 14.11 9.75
N GLY A 69 -3.62 13.19 9.01
CA GLY A 69 -3.88 13.54 7.59
C GLY A 69 -4.37 12.54 6.55
N GLN A 70 -4.76 11.30 6.88
CA GLN A 70 -5.09 10.29 5.85
C GLN A 70 -6.47 9.63 6.04
N GLN A 71 -7.44 10.36 6.62
CA GLN A 71 -8.83 9.89 6.75
C GLN A 71 -9.83 11.06 6.73
N LYS A 72 -9.93 11.74 5.58
CA LYS A 72 -11.03 12.66 5.29
C LYS A 72 -11.60 12.39 3.90
N ALA A 73 -12.06 11.16 3.70
CA ALA A 73 -13.05 10.79 2.69
C ALA A 73 -13.80 9.54 3.19
#